data_AF-K9TUA6-F1
#
_entry.id   AF-K9TUA6-F1
#
_cell.length_a   1.000
_cell.length_b   1.000
_cell.length_c   1.000
_cell.angle_alpha   90.00
_cell.angle_beta   90.00
_cell.angle_gamma   90.00
#
_symmetry.space_group_name_H-M   'P 1'
#
loop_
_entity.id
_entity.type
_entity.pdbx_description
1 polymer ?
#
loop_
_entity_poly.entity_id
_entity_poly.type
_entity_poly.pdbx_seq_one_letter_code
_entity_poly.pdbx_strand_id
1 'polypeptide(L)'
;MSIGILGTKLGMTQVFDETGKAIPVTVVQAGPCVVTQIKTKQTDGYTAIQVGFKEVKPKALSKPELGHLAKSSAPALRHLHEYRLDNLSEYTLGQQITADIFNSGQIVDVSGNSIGRGFAGYQKRHNFGRGPMSHGSKNHRLPGSIGAGTTPGRVYPGKRMAGRLGGSQVTIRKLTVVRVDAERNLLLIKGAVPGKPGALLSIVPTKKVGKG
;
A
#
# COMPACT_ATOMS: atom_id res chain seq x y z
N MET A 1 16.46 0.56 -8.09
CA MET A 1 14.98 0.61 -7.90
C MET A 1 14.43 1.76 -8.72
N SER A 2 13.34 1.54 -9.45
CA SER A 2 12.63 2.59 -10.20
C SER A 2 11.64 3.32 -9.29
N ILE A 3 11.32 4.55 -9.64
CA ILE A 3 10.39 5.42 -8.91
C ILE A 3 8.97 4.84 -8.86
N GLY A 4 8.27 5.10 -7.75
CA GLY A 4 6.85 4.82 -7.61
C GLY A 4 6.01 6.10 -7.54
N ILE A 5 4.69 5.92 -7.47
CA ILE A 5 3.74 7.01 -7.33
C ILE A 5 2.77 6.74 -6.18
N LEU A 6 2.33 7.80 -5.52
CA LEU A 6 1.21 7.74 -4.60
C LEU A 6 -0.10 7.93 -5.36
N GLY A 7 -1.15 7.27 -4.87
CA GLY A 7 -2.47 7.39 -5.47
C GLY A 7 -3.60 7.13 -4.49
N THR A 8 -4.81 7.49 -4.90
CA THR A 8 -6.04 7.22 -4.16
C THR A 8 -6.85 6.15 -4.90
N LYS A 9 -7.24 5.09 -4.20
CA LYS A 9 -8.17 4.10 -4.74
C LYS A 9 -9.53 4.78 -5.01
N LEU A 10 -10.01 4.79 -6.25
CA LEU A 10 -11.34 5.34 -6.57
C LEU A 10 -12.42 4.27 -6.48
N GLY A 11 -12.13 3.05 -6.94
CA GLY A 11 -13.12 1.99 -7.00
C GLY A 11 -12.66 0.79 -7.81
N MET A 12 -13.60 -0.08 -8.15
CA MET A 12 -13.36 -1.22 -9.03
C MET A 12 -14.39 -1.22 -10.15
N THR A 13 -13.95 -1.64 -11.33
CA THR A 13 -14.79 -1.83 -12.51
C THR A 13 -14.27 -3.02 -13.29
N GLN A 14 -14.85 -3.29 -14.46
CA GLN A 14 -14.33 -4.25 -15.42
C GLN A 14 -14.03 -3.56 -16.74
N VAL A 15 -13.03 -4.06 -17.45
CA VAL A 15 -12.74 -3.70 -18.84
C VAL A 15 -12.73 -4.96 -19.67
N PHE A 16 -13.15 -4.86 -20.93
CA PHE A 16 -13.10 -5.97 -21.87
C PHE A 16 -11.82 -5.85 -22.70
N ASP A 17 -11.13 -6.98 -22.89
CA ASP A 17 -10.04 -7.04 -23.86
C ASP A 17 -10.58 -7.26 -25.29
N GLU A 18 -9.68 -7.26 -26.26
CA GLU A 18 -10.00 -7.47 -27.68
C GLU A 18 -10.68 -8.82 -27.96
N THR A 19 -10.52 -9.80 -27.07
CA THR A 19 -11.16 -11.12 -27.17
C THR A 19 -12.55 -11.17 -26.53
N GLY A 20 -13.01 -10.05 -25.94
CA GLY A 20 -14.27 -9.96 -25.23
C GLY A 20 -14.22 -10.48 -23.79
N LYS A 21 -13.04 -10.76 -23.23
CA LYS A 21 -12.90 -11.25 -21.86
C LYS A 21 -13.00 -10.10 -20.87
N ALA A 22 -13.87 -10.26 -19.86
CA ALA A 22 -13.99 -9.31 -18.76
C ALA A 22 -12.79 -9.42 -17.80
N ILE A 23 -12.06 -8.32 -17.64
CA ILE A 23 -10.92 -8.19 -16.72
C ILE A 23 -11.32 -7.27 -15.56
N PRO A 24 -11.36 -7.77 -14.32
CA PRO A 24 -11.63 -6.94 -13.16
C PRO A 24 -10.43 -6.03 -12.88
N VAL A 25 -10.68 -4.73 -12.78
CA VAL A 25 -9.65 -3.71 -12.56
C VAL A 25 -10.01 -2.81 -11.37
N THR A 26 -9.00 -2.40 -10.63
CA THR A 26 -9.09 -1.31 -9.67
C THR A 26 -8.64 -0.01 -10.36
N VAL A 27 -9.46 1.03 -10.23
CA VAL A 27 -9.13 2.39 -10.69
C VAL A 27 -8.44 3.15 -9.57
N VAL A 28 -7.26 3.70 -9.85
CA VAL A 28 -6.46 4.50 -8.92
C VAL A 28 -6.18 5.87 -9.55
N GLN A 29 -6.51 6.94 -8.83
CA GLN A 29 -6.04 8.29 -9.15
C GLN A 29 -4.60 8.43 -8.68
N ALA A 30 -3.64 8.36 -9.61
CA ALA A 30 -2.21 8.27 -9.32
C ALA A 30 -1.50 9.58 -9.68
N GLY A 31 -1.09 10.33 -8.66
CA GLY A 31 -0.52 11.66 -8.84
C GLY A 31 -1.55 12.74 -9.24
N PRO A 32 -1.06 13.95 -9.60
CA PRO A 32 0.36 14.32 -9.64
C PRO A 32 1.01 14.28 -8.25
N CYS A 33 2.25 13.77 -8.18
CA CYS A 33 3.06 13.75 -6.97
C CYS A 33 4.24 14.72 -7.13
N VAL A 34 4.48 15.61 -6.16
CA VAL A 34 5.56 16.61 -6.24
C VAL A 34 6.79 16.11 -5.49
N VAL A 35 7.99 16.23 -6.07
CA VAL A 35 9.24 15.93 -5.37
C VAL A 35 9.51 17.02 -4.31
N THR A 36 9.43 16.67 -3.03
CA THR A 36 9.55 17.61 -1.91
C THR A 36 10.94 17.62 -1.27
N GLN A 37 11.69 16.53 -1.40
CA GLN A 37 13.05 16.44 -0.87
C GLN A 37 13.87 15.43 -1.69
N ILE A 38 15.14 15.76 -1.94
CA ILE A 38 16.13 14.82 -2.49
C ILE A 38 17.12 14.50 -1.36
N LYS A 39 17.27 13.22 -1.05
CA LYS A 39 18.14 12.71 0.00
C LYS A 39 19.36 12.03 -0.60
N THR A 40 20.54 12.39 -0.12
CA THR A 40 21.81 11.89 -0.63
C THR A 40 22.58 11.11 0.43
N LYS A 41 23.54 10.27 0.02
CA LYS A 41 24.39 9.53 0.98
C LYS A 41 25.17 10.46 1.91
N GLN A 42 25.59 11.62 1.42
CA GLN A 42 26.40 12.57 2.19
C GLN A 42 25.59 13.26 3.29
N THR A 43 24.31 13.59 3.01
CA THR A 43 23.45 14.34 3.94
C THR A 43 22.60 13.43 4.83
N ASP A 44 22.07 12.33 4.29
CA ASP A 44 21.05 11.49 4.93
C ASP A 44 21.50 10.04 5.16
N GLY A 45 22.70 9.66 4.68
CA GLY A 45 23.24 8.29 4.79
C GLY A 45 22.66 7.29 3.79
N TYR A 46 21.71 7.68 2.93
CA TYR A 46 21.16 6.86 1.86
C TYR A 46 20.62 7.72 0.70
N THR A 47 20.39 7.11 -0.46
CA THR A 47 19.78 7.77 -1.63
C THR A 47 18.28 7.53 -1.68
N ALA A 48 17.50 8.61 -1.71
CA ALA A 48 16.05 8.55 -1.89
C ALA A 48 15.50 9.89 -2.38
N ILE A 49 14.28 9.86 -2.89
CA ILE A 49 13.46 11.04 -3.08
C ILE A 49 12.25 10.94 -2.16
N GLN A 50 11.81 12.08 -1.65
CA GLN A 50 10.51 12.22 -1.00
C GLN A 50 9.55 12.83 -2.01
N VAL A 51 8.36 12.25 -2.11
CA VAL A 51 7.26 12.79 -2.90
C VAL A 51 6.10 13.15 -2.00
N GLY A 52 5.41 14.22 -2.35
CA GLY A 52 4.18 14.67 -1.73
C GLY A 52 2.95 14.42 -2.60
N PHE A 53 1.83 14.08 -1.97
CA PHE A 53 0.57 13.76 -2.65
C PHE A 53 -0.64 14.30 -1.88
N LYS A 54 -1.70 14.59 -2.64
CA LYS A 54 -3.01 15.10 -2.20
C LYS A 54 -2.93 16.49 -1.59
N GLU A 55 -3.27 17.48 -2.41
CA GLU A 55 -3.39 18.87 -1.98
C GLU A 55 -4.50 19.06 -0.94
N VAL A 56 -4.21 19.87 0.07
CA VAL A 56 -5.13 20.24 1.15
C VAL A 56 -5.00 21.74 1.44
N LYS A 57 -6.00 22.30 2.11
CA LYS A 57 -5.94 23.70 2.55
C LYS A 57 -4.75 23.89 3.52
N PRO A 58 -3.99 25.00 3.46
CA PRO A 58 -2.84 25.22 4.34
C PRO A 58 -3.15 25.08 5.84
N LYS A 59 -4.36 25.47 6.26
CA LYS A 59 -4.85 25.32 7.64
C LYS A 59 -4.96 23.87 8.14
N ALA A 60 -4.90 22.88 7.25
CA ALA A 60 -4.94 21.47 7.59
C ALA A 60 -3.55 20.88 7.91
N LEU A 61 -2.49 21.68 7.73
CA LEU A 61 -1.10 21.33 8.02
C LEU A 61 -0.55 22.20 9.14
N SER A 62 0.45 21.68 9.84
CA SER A 62 1.21 22.39 10.85
C SER A 62 2.24 23.34 10.22
N LYS A 63 2.70 24.36 10.96
CA LYS A 63 3.72 25.31 10.48
C LYS A 63 5.02 24.63 10.00
N PRO A 64 5.57 23.59 10.70
CA PRO A 64 6.76 22.90 10.21
C PRO A 64 6.55 22.16 8.89
N GLU A 65 5.40 21.52 8.69
CA GLU A 65 5.06 20.84 7.43
C GLU A 65 4.99 21.84 6.27
N LEU A 66 4.35 22.99 6.49
CA LEU A 66 4.29 24.07 5.49
C LEU A 66 5.68 24.62 5.18
N GLY A 67 6.51 24.86 6.20
CA GLY A 67 7.89 25.32 6.02
C GLY A 67 8.77 24.32 5.27
N HIS A 68 8.54 23.02 5.46
CA HIS A 68 9.21 21.96 4.70
C HIS A 68 8.81 21.98 3.22
N LEU A 69 7.52 22.02 2.92
CA LEU A 69 6.99 22.02 1.55
C LEU A 69 7.36 23.29 0.77
N ALA A 70 7.43 24.44 1.45
CA ALA A 70 7.81 25.71 0.87
C ALA A 70 9.22 25.70 0.24
N LYS A 71 10.16 24.89 0.77
CA LYS A 71 11.51 24.75 0.21
C LYS A 71 11.53 24.17 -1.20
N SER A 72 10.52 23.37 -1.53
CA SER A 72 10.32 22.76 -2.85
C SER A 72 9.30 23.51 -3.71
N SER A 73 8.83 24.69 -3.25
CA SER A 73 7.72 25.43 -3.86
C SER A 73 6.46 24.58 -4.07
N ALA A 74 6.29 23.53 -3.26
CA ALA A 74 5.18 22.61 -3.35
C ALA A 74 3.93 23.21 -2.66
N PRO A 75 2.72 22.90 -3.15
CA PRO A 75 1.49 23.23 -2.44
C PRO A 75 1.41 22.49 -1.10
N ALA A 76 0.40 22.80 -0.29
CA ALA A 76 0.14 22.09 0.96
C ALA A 76 -0.32 20.64 0.67
N LEU A 77 0.58 19.67 0.81
CA LEU A 77 0.37 18.25 0.50
C LEU A 77 0.17 17.43 1.79
N ARG A 78 -0.85 16.56 1.81
CA ARG A 78 -1.27 15.78 2.99
C ARG A 78 -0.35 14.60 3.29
N HIS A 79 0.19 13.97 2.25
CA HIS A 79 0.92 12.73 2.36
C HIS A 79 2.33 12.91 1.81
N LEU A 80 3.33 12.48 2.58
CA LEU A 80 4.73 12.42 2.16
C LEU A 80 5.17 10.95 2.19
N HIS A 81 5.90 10.51 1.17
CA HIS A 81 6.46 9.17 1.11
C HIS A 81 7.82 9.17 0.42
N GLU A 82 8.70 8.27 0.84
CA GLU A 82 10.04 8.15 0.25
C GLU A 82 10.13 6.95 -0.68
N TYR A 83 10.80 7.16 -1.82
CA TYR A 83 11.25 6.10 -2.71
C TYR A 83 12.77 6.06 -2.71
N ARG A 84 13.34 4.92 -2.31
CA ARG A 84 14.77 4.68 -2.41
C ARG A 84 15.15 4.38 -3.85
N LEU A 85 16.13 5.13 -4.36
CA LEU A 85 16.57 5.10 -5.75
C LEU A 85 18.09 5.00 -5.79
N ASP A 86 18.62 4.40 -6.86
CA ASP A 86 20.06 4.29 -7.06
C ASP A 86 20.60 5.53 -7.78
N ASN A 87 19.84 6.07 -8.74
CA ASN A 87 20.14 7.30 -9.44
C ASN A 87 19.17 8.42 -9.04
N LEU A 88 19.71 9.60 -8.72
CA LEU A 88 18.95 10.80 -8.34
C LEU A 88 19.02 11.90 -9.41
N SER A 89 19.91 11.78 -10.42
CA SER A 89 20.19 12.85 -11.39
C SER A 89 19.00 13.24 -12.25
N GLU A 90 18.02 12.34 -12.38
CA GLU A 90 16.81 12.51 -13.18
C GLU A 90 15.71 13.29 -12.45
N TYR A 91 15.92 13.61 -11.16
CA TYR A 91 14.90 14.22 -10.32
C TYR A 91 15.33 15.59 -9.80
N THR A 92 14.44 16.56 -9.93
CA THR A 92 14.65 17.91 -9.38
C THR A 92 13.60 18.23 -8.31
N LEU A 93 13.94 19.13 -7.38
CA LEU A 93 12.98 19.62 -6.39
C LEU A 93 11.83 20.34 -7.08
N GLY A 94 10.59 20.09 -6.62
CA GLY A 94 9.38 20.66 -7.19
C GLY A 94 8.87 19.97 -8.46
N GLN A 95 9.61 19.01 -9.01
CA GLN A 95 9.18 18.24 -10.18
C GLN A 95 7.88 17.48 -9.90
N GLN A 96 6.96 17.50 -10.86
CA GLN A 96 5.73 16.71 -10.82
C GLN A 96 5.93 15.35 -11.49
N ILE A 97 5.47 14.30 -10.82
CA ILE A 97 5.45 12.92 -11.29
C ILE A 97 3.99 12.54 -11.53
N THR A 98 3.65 12.25 -12.78
CA THR A 98 2.32 11.85 -13.25
C THR A 98 2.23 10.34 -13.42
N ALA A 99 1.02 9.85 -13.76
CA ALA A 99 0.80 8.42 -14.02
C ALA A 99 1.62 7.86 -15.21
N ASP A 100 2.18 8.74 -16.05
CA ASP A 100 2.93 8.42 -17.28
C ASP A 100 4.23 7.67 -17.06
N ILE A 101 4.72 7.62 -15.83
CA ILE A 101 5.87 6.78 -15.47
C ILE A 101 5.57 5.28 -15.61
N PHE A 102 4.30 4.90 -15.75
CA PHE A 102 3.86 3.53 -15.97
C PHE A 102 3.41 3.31 -17.41
N ASN A 103 3.61 2.08 -17.88
CA ASN A 103 3.13 1.62 -19.18
C ASN A 103 2.08 0.53 -19.03
N SER A 104 1.17 0.44 -20.00
CA SER A 104 0.25 -0.69 -20.12
C SER A 104 1.03 -2.01 -20.23
N GLY A 105 0.57 -3.06 -19.55
CA GLY A 105 1.25 -4.35 -19.43
C GLY A 105 2.34 -4.42 -18.36
N GLN A 106 2.77 -3.29 -17.79
CA GLN A 106 3.81 -3.28 -16.76
C GLN A 106 3.35 -3.97 -15.48
N ILE A 107 4.29 -4.65 -14.82
CA ILE A 107 4.04 -5.34 -13.55
C ILE A 107 4.44 -4.45 -12.37
N VAL A 108 3.51 -4.26 -11.45
CA VAL A 108 3.63 -3.36 -10.29
C VAL A 108 3.33 -4.08 -8.97
N ASP A 109 3.89 -3.56 -7.89
CA ASP A 109 3.55 -3.92 -6.52
C ASP A 109 2.78 -2.74 -5.89
N VAL A 110 1.63 -3.03 -5.28
CA VAL A 110 0.75 -2.01 -4.69
C VAL A 110 0.70 -2.17 -3.18
N SER A 111 1.14 -1.14 -2.47
CA SER A 111 1.15 -1.08 -1.01
C SER A 111 0.07 -0.14 -0.49
N GLY A 112 -0.57 -0.51 0.61
CA GLY A 112 -1.56 0.34 1.27
C GLY A 112 -2.07 -0.29 2.55
N ASN A 113 -2.90 0.46 3.29
CA ASN A 113 -3.49 -0.05 4.51
C ASN A 113 -4.68 -0.97 4.20
N SER A 114 -4.63 -2.19 4.73
CA SER A 114 -5.73 -3.14 4.66
C SER A 114 -6.97 -2.65 5.40
N ILE A 115 -8.15 -3.14 5.03
CA ILE A 115 -9.40 -2.79 5.72
C ILE A 115 -9.35 -3.30 7.17
N GLY A 116 -9.54 -2.40 8.13
CA GLY A 116 -9.64 -2.76 9.54
C GLY A 116 -10.90 -3.56 9.84
N ARG A 117 -10.76 -4.65 10.60
CA ARG A 117 -11.85 -5.58 10.98
C ARG A 117 -12.07 -5.63 12.50
N GLY A 118 -11.47 -4.71 13.26
CA GLY A 118 -11.57 -4.62 14.71
C GLY A 118 -10.85 -5.75 15.45
N PHE A 119 -11.26 -6.03 16.68
CA PHE A 119 -10.82 -7.20 17.44
C PHE A 119 -11.47 -8.47 16.86
N ALA A 120 -10.67 -9.34 16.25
CA ALA A 120 -11.12 -10.56 15.61
C ALA A 120 -10.76 -11.79 16.43
N GLY A 121 -11.71 -12.72 16.53
CA GLY A 121 -11.51 -14.04 17.12
C GLY A 121 -10.65 -14.97 16.27
N TYR A 122 -10.36 -16.15 16.81
CA TYR A 122 -9.38 -17.10 16.27
C TYR A 122 -9.64 -17.56 14.83
N GLN A 123 -10.89 -17.91 14.51
CA GLN A 123 -11.23 -18.40 13.16
C GLN A 123 -11.12 -17.29 12.12
N LYS A 124 -11.59 -16.07 12.43
CA LYS A 124 -11.55 -14.94 11.50
C LYS A 124 -10.14 -14.41 11.28
N ARG A 125 -9.28 -14.44 12.30
CA ARG A 125 -7.92 -13.90 12.26
C ARG A 125 -6.89 -14.90 11.72
N HIS A 126 -7.02 -16.17 12.07
CA HIS A 126 -6.00 -17.20 11.82
C HIS A 126 -6.54 -18.45 11.11
N ASN A 127 -7.80 -18.43 10.64
CA ASN A 127 -8.45 -19.56 9.96
C ASN A 127 -8.44 -20.86 10.78
N PHE A 128 -8.53 -20.76 12.11
CA PHE A 128 -8.66 -21.93 12.97
C PHE A 128 -9.94 -22.72 12.67
N GLY A 129 -9.90 -24.03 12.92
CA GLY A 129 -11.10 -24.86 12.93
C GLY A 129 -12.10 -24.44 14.02
N ARG A 130 -13.31 -25.01 13.93
CA ARG A 130 -14.35 -24.91 14.95
C ARG A 130 -14.50 -26.29 15.62
N GLY A 131 -14.82 -26.33 16.91
CA GLY A 131 -15.23 -27.57 17.56
C GLY A 131 -16.62 -28.06 17.09
N PRO A 132 -17.03 -29.29 17.47
CA PRO A 132 -18.35 -29.83 17.16
C PRO A 132 -19.47 -28.92 17.69
N MET A 133 -20.58 -28.85 16.96
CA MET A 133 -21.78 -28.09 17.38
C MET A 133 -22.80 -28.92 18.14
N SER A 134 -22.72 -30.25 18.02
CA SER A 134 -23.55 -31.23 18.71
C SER A 134 -22.71 -32.08 19.67
N HIS A 135 -23.28 -33.18 20.17
CA HIS A 135 -22.61 -34.16 21.04
C HIS A 135 -22.01 -33.55 22.32
N GLY A 136 -22.72 -32.60 22.94
CA GLY A 136 -22.36 -32.06 24.26
C GLY A 136 -21.14 -31.13 24.29
N SER A 137 -20.55 -30.79 23.14
CA SER A 137 -19.39 -29.89 23.06
C SER A 137 -19.68 -28.53 23.71
N LYS A 138 -18.75 -28.07 24.56
CA LYS A 138 -18.79 -26.73 25.18
C LYS A 138 -17.84 -25.74 24.53
N ASN A 139 -16.95 -26.21 23.67
CA ASN A 139 -15.99 -25.37 22.96
C ASN A 139 -16.29 -25.40 21.45
N HIS A 140 -17.02 -24.39 20.99
CA HIS A 140 -17.25 -24.22 19.56
C HIS A 140 -16.14 -23.37 18.93
N ARG A 141 -15.86 -22.18 19.48
CA ARG A 141 -14.98 -21.19 18.81
C ARG A 141 -13.78 -20.73 19.63
N LEU A 142 -13.49 -21.36 20.76
CA LEU A 142 -12.35 -21.02 21.62
C LEU A 142 -11.03 -21.57 21.00
N PRO A 143 -9.83 -21.18 21.48
CA PRO A 143 -8.57 -21.48 20.80
C PRO A 143 -8.11 -22.94 20.91
N GLY A 144 -8.78 -23.76 21.72
CA GLY A 144 -8.26 -25.07 22.12
C GLY A 144 -7.08 -24.91 23.09
N SER A 145 -6.15 -25.87 23.09
CA SER A 145 -4.97 -25.80 23.95
C SER A 145 -3.98 -24.72 23.50
N ILE A 146 -3.49 -23.92 24.44
CA ILE A 146 -2.51 -22.85 24.21
C ILE A 146 -1.07 -23.25 24.58
N GLY A 147 -0.84 -24.43 25.15
CA GLY A 147 0.48 -24.92 25.59
C GLY A 147 0.53 -26.42 25.86
N ALA A 148 1.73 -26.97 26.08
CA ALA A 148 1.93 -28.41 26.28
C ALA A 148 1.67 -28.88 27.74
N GLY A 149 1.98 -28.06 28.74
CA GLY A 149 1.87 -28.42 30.17
C GLY A 149 3.09 -27.95 30.98
N THR A 150 3.59 -28.79 31.89
CA THR A 150 4.68 -28.51 32.86
C THR A 150 5.96 -28.02 32.20
N THR A 151 6.40 -28.69 31.12
CA THR A 151 7.51 -28.23 30.29
C THR A 151 6.91 -27.81 28.95
N PRO A 152 6.95 -26.53 28.55
CA PRO A 152 7.79 -25.42 29.02
C PRO A 152 7.22 -24.56 30.17
N GLY A 153 6.03 -24.86 30.71
CA GLY A 153 5.45 -24.10 31.83
C GLY A 153 4.97 -22.69 31.47
N ARG A 154 4.95 -22.35 30.18
CA ARG A 154 4.52 -21.03 29.67
C ARG A 154 3.98 -21.14 28.25
N VAL A 155 3.27 -20.11 27.82
CA VAL A 155 2.86 -19.95 26.41
C VAL A 155 4.03 -19.40 25.60
N TYR A 156 4.31 -20.00 24.44
CA TYR A 156 5.37 -19.53 23.55
C TYR A 156 5.05 -18.14 22.95
N PRO A 157 6.05 -17.24 22.82
CA PRO A 157 5.90 -15.99 22.08
C PRO A 157 5.43 -16.23 20.65
N GLY A 158 4.58 -15.34 20.12
CA GLY A 158 4.02 -15.47 18.77
C GLY A 158 2.88 -16.50 18.66
N LYS A 159 2.41 -17.10 19.75
CA LYS A 159 1.22 -17.96 19.75
C LYS A 159 0.03 -17.21 19.14
N ARG A 160 -0.59 -17.81 18.13
CA ARG A 160 -1.74 -17.23 17.42
C ARG A 160 -2.96 -17.15 18.34
N MET A 161 -3.40 -15.94 18.64
CA MET A 161 -4.57 -15.64 19.48
C MET A 161 -5.48 -14.59 18.84
N ALA A 162 -6.64 -14.36 19.44
CA ALA A 162 -7.54 -13.25 19.07
C ALA A 162 -6.83 -11.90 19.19
N GLY A 163 -7.31 -10.89 18.48
CA GLY A 163 -6.71 -9.55 18.49
C GLY A 163 -7.10 -8.71 17.30
N ARG A 164 -6.55 -7.49 17.23
CA ARG A 164 -6.80 -6.57 16.11
C ARG A 164 -6.43 -7.21 14.77
N LEU A 165 -7.34 -7.13 13.80
CA LEU A 165 -7.15 -7.63 12.43
C LEU A 165 -7.34 -6.50 11.42
N GLY A 166 -6.42 -6.40 10.47
CA GLY A 166 -6.43 -5.38 9.42
C GLY A 166 -6.04 -3.99 9.92
N GLY A 167 -6.06 -3.01 9.02
CA GLY A 167 -5.53 -1.67 9.29
C GLY A 167 -4.01 -1.61 9.34
N SER A 168 -3.33 -2.70 8.99
CA SER A 168 -1.89 -2.77 8.79
C SER A 168 -1.55 -2.54 7.32
N GLN A 169 -0.33 -2.05 7.08
CA GLN A 169 0.23 -1.94 5.73
C GLN A 169 0.43 -3.33 5.14
N VAL A 170 -0.04 -3.53 3.91
CA VAL A 170 0.12 -4.76 3.14
C VAL A 170 0.53 -4.41 1.71
N THR A 171 1.24 -5.32 1.07
CA THR A 171 1.66 -5.17 -0.32
C THR A 171 1.15 -6.34 -1.13
N ILE A 172 0.38 -6.05 -2.18
CA ILE A 172 -0.02 -7.04 -3.18
C ILE A 172 0.96 -6.91 -4.33
N ARG A 173 1.66 -8.00 -4.64
CA ARG A 173 2.76 -8.02 -5.60
C ARG A 173 2.31 -8.54 -6.95
N LYS A 174 3.06 -8.19 -7.98
CA LYS A 174 2.90 -8.69 -9.35
C LYS A 174 1.51 -8.44 -9.96
N LEU A 175 0.95 -7.26 -9.73
CA LEU A 175 -0.27 -6.82 -10.41
C LEU A 175 0.08 -6.24 -11.77
N THR A 176 -0.79 -6.41 -12.76
CA THR A 176 -0.58 -5.88 -14.11
C THR A 176 -1.31 -4.56 -14.28
N VAL A 177 -0.64 -3.55 -14.80
CA VAL A 177 -1.27 -2.32 -15.28
C VAL A 177 -1.98 -2.64 -16.59
N VAL A 178 -3.30 -2.50 -16.63
CA VAL A 178 -4.11 -2.79 -17.82
C VAL A 178 -4.15 -1.58 -18.75
N ARG A 179 -4.29 -0.38 -18.18
CA ARG A 179 -4.35 0.87 -18.94
C ARG A 179 -3.86 2.02 -18.06
N VAL A 180 -3.22 2.98 -18.71
CA VAL A 180 -2.84 4.27 -18.15
C VAL A 180 -3.61 5.36 -18.88
N ASP A 181 -4.19 6.29 -18.13
CA ASP A 181 -4.82 7.51 -18.65
C ASP A 181 -4.03 8.70 -18.10
N ALA A 182 -3.14 9.22 -18.93
CA ALA A 182 -2.21 10.31 -18.64
C ALA A 182 -2.95 11.60 -18.26
N GLU A 183 -3.92 11.98 -19.10
CA GLU A 183 -4.67 13.22 -18.99
C GLU A 183 -5.40 13.31 -17.65
N ARG A 184 -5.99 12.20 -17.23
CA ARG A 184 -6.75 12.11 -15.97
C ARG A 184 -5.92 11.58 -14.82
N ASN A 185 -4.65 11.23 -15.03
CA ASN A 185 -3.78 10.59 -14.03
C ASN A 185 -4.42 9.33 -13.41
N LEU A 186 -5.05 8.48 -14.23
CA LEU A 186 -5.66 7.22 -13.77
C LEU A 186 -4.80 6.01 -14.15
N LEU A 187 -4.67 5.09 -13.19
CA LEU A 187 -4.10 3.77 -13.39
C LEU A 187 -5.19 2.71 -13.20
N LEU A 188 -5.39 1.89 -14.22
CA LEU A 188 -6.25 0.71 -14.15
C LEU A 188 -5.37 -0.51 -13.88
N ILE A 189 -5.47 -1.05 -12.67
CA ILE A 189 -4.64 -2.18 -12.22
C ILE A 189 -5.51 -3.43 -12.15
N LYS A 190 -5.06 -4.52 -12.78
CA LYS A 190 -5.76 -5.81 -12.75
C LYS A 190 -5.87 -6.35 -11.32
N GLY A 191 -7.07 -6.72 -10.91
CA GLY A 191 -7.35 -7.33 -9.62
C GLY A 191 -7.60 -6.34 -8.49
N ALA A 192 -7.53 -6.84 -7.26
CA ALA A 192 -7.83 -6.09 -6.05
C ALA A 192 -6.57 -5.45 -5.44
N VAL A 193 -6.74 -4.24 -4.90
CA VAL A 193 -5.72 -3.51 -4.13
C VAL A 193 -6.21 -3.27 -2.69
N PRO A 194 -5.31 -3.10 -1.70
CA PRO A 194 -5.70 -2.92 -0.31
C PRO A 194 -6.55 -1.67 -0.07
N GLY A 195 -7.37 -1.70 0.97
CA GLY A 195 -8.19 -0.56 1.40
C GLY A 195 -9.53 -0.40 0.67
N LYS A 196 -10.35 0.52 1.19
CA LYS A 196 -11.61 0.98 0.59
C LYS A 196 -11.34 2.13 -0.41
N PRO A 197 -12.31 2.51 -1.26
CA PRO A 197 -12.24 3.79 -1.98
C PRO A 197 -11.87 4.96 -1.05
N GLY A 198 -11.01 5.86 -1.52
CA GLY A 198 -10.43 6.95 -0.74
C GLY A 198 -9.13 6.59 0.00
N ALA A 199 -8.72 5.32 0.03
CA ALA A 199 -7.47 4.91 0.66
C ALA A 199 -6.24 5.32 -0.16
N LEU A 200 -5.19 5.77 0.55
CA LEU A 200 -3.87 6.02 -0.01
C LEU A 200 -3.18 4.70 -0.38
N LEU A 201 -2.61 4.68 -1.57
CA LEU A 201 -1.82 3.59 -2.13
C LEU A 201 -0.45 4.12 -2.56
N SER A 202 0.56 3.27 -2.47
CA SER A 202 1.89 3.46 -3.06
C SER A 202 2.09 2.37 -4.11
N ILE A 203 2.25 2.78 -5.36
CA ILE A 203 2.41 1.90 -6.52
C ILE A 203 3.85 2.01 -6.98
N VAL A 204 4.56 0.88 -7.01
CA VAL A 204 5.96 0.81 -7.46
C VAL A 204 6.09 -0.26 -8.54
N PRO A 205 7.00 -0.11 -9.51
CA PRO A 205 7.35 -1.22 -10.38
C PRO A 205 7.83 -2.42 -9.56
N THR A 206 7.44 -3.63 -9.98
CA THR A 206 7.64 -4.83 -9.16
C THR A 206 9.13 -5.10 -8.92
N LYS A 207 9.48 -5.44 -7.68
CA LYS A 207 10.85 -5.85 -7.35
C LYS A 207 10.97 -7.36 -7.56
N LYS A 208 11.84 -7.79 -8.46
CA LYS A 208 12.22 -9.20 -8.62
C LYS A 208 13.59 -9.43 -7.98
N VAL A 209 13.76 -10.58 -7.32
CA VAL A 209 15.06 -11.01 -6.77
C VAL A 209 15.75 -11.84 -7.83
N GLY A 210 17.00 -11.50 -8.17
CA GLY A 210 17.76 -12.11 -9.28
C GLY A 210 17.53 -11.41 -10.63
N LYS A 211 18.56 -11.37 -11.48
CA LYS A 211 18.41 -10.95 -12.88
C LYS A 211 17.53 -12.00 -13.57
N GLY A 212 16.39 -11.56 -14.09
CA GLY A 212 15.78 -12.25 -15.22
C GLY A 212 16.63 -12.00 -16.46
#